data_AF-A0A524CE47-F1
#
_entry.id   AF-A0A524CE47-F1
#
_cell.length_a   1.000
_cell.length_b   1.000
_cell.length_c   1.000
_cell.angle_alpha   90.00
_cell.angle_beta   90.00
_cell.angle_gamma   90.00
#
_symmetry.space_group_name_H-M   'P 1'
#
loop_
_entity.id
_entity.type
_entity.pdbx_description
1 polymer ?
#
loop_
_entity_poly.entity_id
_entity_poly.type
_entity_poly.pdbx_seq_one_letter_code
_entity_poly.pdbx_strand_id
1 'polypeptide(L)'
;MVDWNAILNELLLYWEEFASWFLNIPIYGQVLVIFGAVAMLILAGVLVYYILKGVAYLIYYLLKGVYLLLKGIILGIYKLFRNLYFAISGKPKPPKDEEALSSEVERSPQIEHNKPEMQLINPNAIYCSECGNKFSEKMLNQLSENGMVYCVNCGMGYKSNLIVVDNY
;
A
#
# COMPACT_ATOMS: atom_id res chain seq x y z
N MET A 1 -14.75 38.36 26.20
CA MET A 1 -15.96 37.50 26.11
C MET A 1 -16.49 37.65 24.69
N VAL A 2 -16.72 36.56 23.96
CA VAL A 2 -17.33 36.61 22.63
C VAL A 2 -18.81 36.97 22.82
N ASP A 3 -19.26 38.03 22.15
CA ASP A 3 -20.65 38.47 22.23
C ASP A 3 -21.49 37.69 21.21
N TRP A 4 -22.01 36.54 21.64
CA TRP A 4 -22.78 35.63 20.82
C TRP A 4 -24.06 36.26 20.26
N ASN A 5 -24.62 37.27 20.95
CA ASN A 5 -25.84 37.94 20.50
C ASN A 5 -25.57 38.82 19.27
N ALA A 6 -24.42 39.48 19.23
CA ALA A 6 -24.02 40.27 18.06
C ALA A 6 -23.83 39.38 16.82
N ILE A 7 -23.15 38.24 16.97
CA ILE A 7 -22.92 37.28 15.87
C ILE A 7 -24.25 36.71 15.37
N LEU A 8 -25.15 36.31 16.27
CA LEU A 8 -26.46 35.77 15.89
C LEU A 8 -27.30 36.80 15.15
N ASN A 9 -27.30 38.06 15.58
CA ASN A 9 -28.06 39.12 14.92
C ASN A 9 -27.53 39.39 13.50
N GLU A 10 -26.21 39.41 13.31
CA GLU A 10 -25.62 39.52 11.97
C GLU A 10 -26.02 38.33 11.10
N LEU A 11 -25.95 37.10 11.63
CA LEU A 11 -26.31 35.89 10.92
C LEU A 11 -27.79 35.86 10.51
N LEU A 12 -28.66 36.40 11.38
CA LEU A 12 -30.09 36.53 11.11
C LEU A 12 -30.38 37.50 9.97
N LEU A 13 -29.70 38.65 9.94
CA LEU A 13 -29.81 39.63 8.84
C LEU A 13 -29.40 39.02 7.50
N TYR A 14 -28.25 38.33 7.46
CA TYR A 14 -27.82 37.63 6.25
C TYR A 14 -28.76 36.51 5.83
N TRP A 15 -29.34 35.79 6.79
CA TRP A 15 -30.29 34.73 6.53
C TRP A 15 -31.60 35.26 5.94
N GLU A 16 -32.13 36.36 6.47
CA GLU A 16 -33.33 37.00 5.92
C GLU A 16 -33.11 37.47 4.48
N GLU A 17 -31.99 38.13 4.20
CA GLU A 17 -31.65 38.57 2.84
C GLU A 17 -31.50 37.37 1.89
N PHE A 18 -30.79 36.32 2.31
CA PHE A 18 -30.67 35.08 1.54
C PHE A 18 -32.03 34.40 1.30
N ALA A 19 -32.88 34.29 2.32
CA ALA A 19 -34.20 33.67 2.20
C ALA A 19 -35.08 34.46 1.23
N SER A 20 -35.05 35.80 1.29
CA SER A 20 -35.80 36.65 0.38
C SER A 20 -35.33 36.48 -1.08
N TRP A 21 -34.01 36.42 -1.31
CA TRP A 21 -33.42 36.17 -2.61
C TRP A 21 -33.79 34.78 -3.13
N PHE A 22 -33.65 33.75 -2.29
CA PHE A 22 -33.94 32.36 -2.63
C PHE A 22 -35.41 32.14 -2.99
N LEU A 23 -36.33 32.76 -2.23
CA LEU A 23 -37.77 32.67 -2.49
C LEU A 23 -38.20 33.42 -3.76
N ASN A 24 -37.44 34.44 -4.18
CA ASN A 24 -37.72 35.20 -5.42
C ASN A 24 -37.27 34.46 -6.69
N ILE A 25 -36.47 33.39 -6.57
CA ILE A 25 -36.04 32.57 -7.70
C ILE A 25 -37.18 31.60 -8.10
N PRO A 26 -37.40 31.33 -9.39
CA PRO A 26 -38.35 30.31 -9.84
C PRO A 26 -38.01 28.91 -9.31
N ILE A 27 -39.02 28.04 -9.20
CA ILE A 27 -38.92 26.71 -8.53
C ILE A 27 -37.74 25.87 -9.06
N TYR A 28 -37.49 25.87 -10.38
CA TYR A 28 -36.37 25.13 -10.95
C TYR A 28 -35.00 25.63 -10.46
N GLY A 29 -34.85 26.94 -10.24
CA GLY A 29 -33.63 27.53 -9.72
C GLY A 29 -33.43 27.24 -8.24
N GLN A 30 -34.49 27.26 -7.44
CA GLN A 30 -34.43 26.85 -6.03
C GLN A 30 -33.93 25.41 -5.87
N VAL A 31 -34.48 24.49 -6.66
CA VAL A 31 -34.05 23.09 -6.67
C VAL A 31 -32.57 22.97 -7.03
N LEU A 32 -32.11 23.71 -8.05
CA LEU A 32 -30.71 23.72 -8.49
C LEU A 32 -29.76 24.24 -7.42
N VAL A 33 -30.15 25.31 -6.71
CA VAL A 33 -29.36 25.86 -5.59
C VAL A 33 -29.26 24.86 -4.44
N ILE A 34 -30.34 24.17 -4.09
CA ILE A 34 -30.32 23.12 -3.05
C ILE A 34 -29.37 21.99 -3.46
N PHE A 35 -29.50 21.47 -4.67
CA PHE A 35 -28.58 20.43 -5.16
C PHE A 35 -27.13 20.90 -5.19
N GLY A 36 -26.88 22.14 -5.61
CA GLY A 36 -25.55 22.74 -5.59
C GLY A 36 -24.96 22.85 -4.19
N ALA A 37 -25.75 23.29 -3.21
CA ALA A 37 -25.32 23.36 -1.82
C ALA A 37 -24.99 21.98 -1.24
N VAL A 38 -25.84 20.97 -1.51
CA VAL A 38 -25.60 19.59 -1.09
C VAL A 38 -24.34 19.02 -1.75
N ALA A 39 -24.15 19.24 -3.05
CA ALA A 39 -22.96 18.78 -3.77
C ALA A 39 -21.69 19.42 -3.21
N MET A 40 -21.72 20.73 -2.91
CA MET A 40 -20.60 21.43 -2.28
C MET A 40 -20.27 20.89 -0.88
N LEU A 41 -21.28 20.57 -0.07
CA LEU A 41 -21.07 19.94 1.24
C LEU A 41 -20.43 18.56 1.14
N ILE A 42 -20.88 17.72 0.20
CA ILE A 42 -20.27 16.41 -0.05
C ILE A 42 -18.82 16.58 -0.50
N LEU A 43 -18.55 17.50 -1.43
CA LEU A 43 -17.21 17.76 -1.95
C LEU A 43 -16.28 18.27 -0.85
N ALA A 44 -16.75 19.18 0.00
CA ALA A 44 -16.01 19.64 1.18
C ALA A 44 -15.70 18.48 2.14
N GLY A 45 -16.67 17.60 2.41
CA GLY A 45 -16.46 16.41 3.24
C GLY A 45 -15.41 15.46 2.67
N VAL A 46 -15.48 15.19 1.36
CA VAL A 46 -14.49 14.37 0.65
C VAL A 46 -13.10 15.01 0.72
N LEU A 47 -13.00 16.33 0.51
CA LEU A 47 -11.74 17.07 0.59
C LEU A 47 -11.11 16.95 1.99
N VAL A 48 -11.90 17.17 3.05
CA VAL A 48 -11.46 17.03 4.44
C VAL A 48 -10.97 15.60 4.72
N TYR A 49 -11.71 14.59 4.24
CA TYR A 49 -11.30 13.19 4.37
C TYR A 49 -9.94 12.92 3.72
N TYR A 50 -9.71 13.42 2.49
CA TYR A 50 -8.43 13.24 1.81
C TYR A 50 -7.28 14.00 2.49
N ILE A 51 -7.54 15.19 3.01
CA ILE A 51 -6.54 15.94 3.79
C ILE A 51 -6.15 15.15 5.04
N LEU A 52 -7.11 14.67 5.82
CA LEU A 52 -6.84 13.86 7.02
C LEU A 52 -6.07 12.58 6.67
N LYS A 53 -6.49 11.88 5.62
CA LYS A 53 -5.80 10.69 5.11
C LYS A 53 -4.36 11.02 4.69
N GLY A 54 -4.15 12.14 3.99
CA GLY A 54 -2.85 12.62 3.57
C GLY A 54 -1.93 12.95 4.75
N VAL A 55 -2.45 13.66 5.75
CA VAL A 55 -1.71 14.00 6.98
C VAL A 55 -1.33 12.74 7.76
N ALA A 56 -2.24 11.79 7.93
CA ALA A 56 -1.94 10.52 8.59
C ALA A 56 -0.84 9.74 7.86
N TYR A 57 -0.90 9.71 6.52
CA TYR A 57 0.13 9.08 5.70
C TYR A 57 1.48 9.79 5.81
N LEU A 58 1.49 11.12 5.84
CA LEU A 58 2.70 11.92 6.00
C LEU A 58 3.38 11.67 7.35
N ILE A 59 2.59 11.59 8.44
CA ILE A 59 3.10 11.23 9.78
C ILE A 59 3.69 9.82 9.77
N TYR A 60 3.00 8.84 9.17
CA TYR A 60 3.51 7.48 9.05
C TYR A 60 4.87 7.44 8.34
N TYR A 61 5.02 8.17 7.23
CA TYR A 61 6.29 8.23 6.49
C TYR A 61 7.39 8.98 7.25
N LEU A 62 7.06 10.05 7.98
CA LEU A 62 8.02 10.74 8.84
C LEU A 62 8.56 9.80 9.93
N LEU A 63 7.68 9.10 10.64
CA LEU A 63 8.07 8.13 11.67
C LEU A 63 8.92 7.00 11.08
N LYS A 64 8.51 6.45 9.93
CA LYS A 64 9.27 5.42 9.22
C LYS A 64 10.65 5.93 8.81
N GLY A 65 10.76 7.15 8.31
CA GLY A 65 12.02 7.79 7.94
C GLY A 65 12.95 7.98 9.13
N VAL A 66 12.43 8.50 10.24
CA VAL A 66 13.18 8.67 11.50
C VAL A 66 13.66 7.33 12.04
N TYR A 67 12.82 6.29 12.03
CA TYR A 67 13.19 4.94 12.46
C TYR A 67 14.35 4.38 11.62
N LEU A 68 14.30 4.54 10.30
CA LEU A 68 15.35 4.06 9.39
C LEU A 68 16.67 4.80 9.59
N LEU A 69 16.63 6.12 9.79
CA LEU A 69 17.80 6.93 10.12
C LEU A 69 18.43 6.49 11.45
N LEU A 70 17.61 6.32 12.49
CA LEU A 70 18.08 5.88 13.80
C LEU A 70 18.73 4.50 13.74
N LYS A 71 18.10 3.54 13.02
CA LYS A 71 18.67 2.22 12.76
C LYS A 71 20.04 2.33 12.08
N GLY A 72 20.17 3.18 11.06
CA GLY A 72 21.43 3.42 10.36
C GLY A 72 22.53 3.97 11.28
N ILE A 73 22.20 4.95 12.11
CA ILE A 73 23.15 5.55 13.07
C ILE A 73 23.64 4.50 14.08
N ILE A 74 22.74 3.72 14.67
CA ILE A 74 23.09 2.66 15.64
C ILE A 74 24.02 1.63 14.99
N LEU A 75 23.72 1.18 13.77
CA LEU A 75 24.52 0.19 13.05
C LEU A 75 25.92 0.74 12.70
N GLY A 76 26.00 2.02 12.31
CA GLY A 76 27.26 2.71 12.06
C GLY A 76 28.13 2.82 13.31
N ILE A 77 27.53 3.23 14.42
CA ILE A 77 28.20 3.31 15.73
C ILE A 77 28.67 1.92 16.18
N TYR A 78 27.82 0.90 16.09
CA TYR A 78 28.19 -0.48 16.43
C TYR A 78 29.39 -0.97 15.63
N LYS A 79 29.44 -0.68 14.32
CA LYS A 79 30.56 -1.05 13.45
C LYS A 79 31.87 -0.35 13.83
N LEU A 80 31.79 0.94 14.20
CA LEU A 80 32.93 1.70 14.70
C LEU A 80 33.47 1.12 16.01
N PHE A 81 32.59 0.88 16.99
CA PHE A 81 33.00 0.27 18.26
C PHE A 81 33.55 -1.14 18.09
N ARG A 82 32.96 -1.96 17.21
CA ARG A 82 33.46 -3.30 16.89
C ARG A 82 34.89 -3.24 16.35
N ASN A 83 35.15 -2.36 15.38
CA ASN A 83 36.50 -2.19 14.83
C ASN A 83 37.50 -1.69 15.88
N LEU A 84 37.09 -0.75 16.75
CA LEU A 84 37.92 -0.28 17.86
C LEU A 84 38.25 -1.42 18.85
N TYR A 85 37.24 -2.21 19.23
CA TYR A 85 37.39 -3.32 20.17
C TYR A 85 38.37 -4.39 19.66
N PHE A 86 38.30 -4.73 18.37
CA PHE A 86 39.25 -5.67 17.77
C PHE A 86 40.65 -5.07 17.60
N ALA A 87 40.77 -3.77 17.30
CA ALA A 87 42.06 -3.10 17.23
C ALA A 87 42.76 -3.06 18.61
N ILE A 88 42.00 -2.84 19.69
CA ILE A 88 42.53 -2.76 21.06
C ILE A 88 42.79 -4.16 21.65
N SER A 89 41.91 -5.15 21.42
CA SER A 89 42.06 -6.47 22.03
C SER A 89 43.10 -7.38 21.36
N GLY A 90 43.64 -7.00 20.20
CA GLY A 90 44.68 -7.74 19.49
C GLY A 90 44.27 -9.14 19.01
N LYS A 91 42.99 -9.52 19.15
CA LYS A 91 42.48 -10.82 18.73
C LYS A 91 42.19 -10.83 17.22
N PRO A 92 42.50 -11.92 16.50
CA PRO A 92 42.18 -12.03 15.07
C PRO A 92 40.68 -11.89 14.86
N LYS A 93 40.29 -11.07 13.89
CA LYS A 93 38.90 -10.83 13.49
C LYS A 93 38.25 -12.19 13.18
N PRO A 94 37.09 -12.53 13.78
CA PRO A 94 36.40 -13.77 13.42
C PRO A 94 36.05 -13.75 11.93
N PRO A 95 36.16 -14.89 11.22
CA PRO A 95 35.79 -14.98 9.82
C PRO A 95 34.31 -14.63 9.67
N LYS A 96 34.06 -13.60 8.86
CA LYS A 96 32.77 -13.04 8.42
C LYS A 96 31.52 -13.86 8.76
N ASP A 97 30.83 -13.47 9.82
CA ASP A 97 29.36 -13.50 9.90
C ASP A 97 28.76 -12.16 9.40
N GLU A 98 29.45 -11.47 8.49
CA GLU A 98 29.01 -10.15 7.98
C GLU A 98 28.06 -10.27 6.76
N GLU A 99 27.68 -11.49 6.36
CA GLU A 99 26.72 -11.71 5.25
C GLU A 99 25.38 -12.32 5.68
N ALA A 100 25.19 -12.67 6.96
CA ALA A 100 23.89 -13.16 7.46
C ALA A 100 22.96 -12.06 8.02
N LEU A 101 23.47 -10.83 8.24
CA LEU A 101 22.68 -9.72 8.80
C LEU A 101 22.56 -8.51 7.85
N SER A 102 23.23 -8.54 6.70
CA SER A 102 23.29 -7.40 5.74
C SER A 102 22.59 -7.65 4.41
N SER A 103 21.89 -8.76 4.24
CA SER A 103 21.06 -9.08 3.05
C SER A 103 19.55 -8.95 3.31
N GLU A 104 19.16 -8.36 4.45
CA GLU A 104 17.74 -8.05 4.76
C GLU A 104 17.45 -6.55 4.79
N VAL A 105 18.27 -5.74 4.10
CA VAL A 105 18.03 -4.29 3.90
C VAL A 105 18.27 -3.91 2.44
N GLU A 106 17.68 -4.67 1.53
CA GLU A 106 17.33 -4.17 0.18
C GLU A 106 16.21 -5.02 -0.41
N ARG A 107 15.07 -5.05 0.28
CA ARG A 107 13.78 -5.21 -0.40
C ARG A 107 12.98 -3.95 -0.13
N SER A 108 12.84 -3.17 -1.20
CA SER A 108 11.76 -2.21 -1.42
C SER A 108 10.48 -2.63 -0.68
N PRO A 109 9.66 -1.71 -0.17
CA PRO A 109 8.25 -2.02 0.03
C PRO A 109 7.60 -2.17 -1.36
N GLN A 110 7.99 -3.21 -2.09
CA GLN A 110 7.02 -3.91 -2.91
C GLN A 110 6.02 -4.44 -1.91
N ILE A 111 4.83 -3.86 -1.98
CA ILE A 111 3.57 -4.47 -1.60
C ILE A 111 3.79 -5.96 -1.39
N GLU A 112 3.69 -6.39 -0.14
CA GLU A 112 3.61 -7.80 0.22
C GLU A 112 2.28 -8.31 -0.34
N HIS A 113 2.23 -8.49 -1.67
CA HIS A 113 1.42 -9.53 -2.23
C HIS A 113 2.07 -10.79 -1.71
N ASN A 114 1.44 -11.36 -0.68
CA ASN A 114 1.38 -12.79 -0.42
C ASN A 114 1.85 -13.50 -1.69
N LYS A 115 3.12 -13.91 -1.74
CA LYS A 115 3.54 -14.83 -2.78
C LYS A 115 2.74 -16.08 -2.44
N PRO A 116 1.75 -16.50 -3.24
CA PRO A 116 1.16 -17.80 -3.01
C PRO A 116 2.32 -18.78 -3.07
N GLU A 117 2.51 -19.55 -1.99
CA GLU A 117 3.41 -20.70 -2.02
C GLU A 117 3.06 -21.49 -3.29
N MET A 118 3.98 -21.49 -4.25
CA MET A 118 3.72 -22.12 -5.54
C MET A 118 3.57 -23.60 -5.28
N GLN A 119 2.35 -24.11 -5.45
CA GLN A 119 2.07 -25.52 -5.24
C GLN A 119 2.77 -26.31 -6.36
N LEU A 120 3.47 -27.36 -5.94
CA LEU A 120 4.14 -28.26 -6.86
C LEU A 120 3.07 -29.17 -7.49
N ILE A 121 2.84 -28.99 -8.79
CA ILE A 121 1.79 -29.72 -9.51
C ILE A 121 2.42 -30.59 -10.60
N ASN A 122 1.84 -31.78 -10.80
CA ASN A 122 2.20 -32.67 -11.91
C ASN A 122 1.88 -31.96 -13.24
N PRO A 123 2.80 -31.92 -14.22
CA PRO A 123 2.58 -31.26 -15.52
C PRO A 123 1.34 -31.76 -16.28
N ASN A 124 0.78 -32.93 -15.92
CA ASN A 124 -0.45 -33.47 -16.49
C ASN A 124 -1.75 -33.03 -15.78
N ALA A 125 -1.69 -32.11 -14.83
CA ALA A 125 -2.90 -31.60 -14.18
C ALA A 125 -3.74 -30.79 -15.17
N ILE A 126 -5.01 -31.16 -15.33
CA ILE A 126 -5.94 -30.54 -16.29
C ILE A 126 -6.68 -29.35 -15.66
N TYR A 127 -6.74 -29.28 -14.32
CA TYR A 127 -7.56 -28.33 -13.57
C TYR A 127 -6.75 -27.60 -12.50
N CYS A 128 -7.13 -26.35 -12.23
CA CYS A 128 -6.61 -25.53 -11.16
C CYS A 128 -7.12 -26.03 -9.79
N SER A 129 -6.21 -26.29 -8.84
CA SER A 129 -6.54 -26.76 -7.48
C SER A 129 -7.38 -25.76 -6.68
N GLU A 130 -7.26 -24.47 -6.99
CA GLU A 130 -7.88 -23.40 -6.21
C GLU A 130 -9.25 -22.98 -6.75
N CYS A 131 -9.40 -22.89 -8.08
CA CYS A 131 -10.66 -22.44 -8.70
C CYS A 131 -11.41 -23.52 -9.49
N GLY A 132 -10.89 -24.74 -9.59
CA GLY A 132 -11.53 -25.85 -10.30
C GLY A 132 -11.64 -25.67 -11.82
N ASN A 133 -11.19 -24.54 -12.36
CA ASN A 133 -11.25 -24.27 -13.79
C ASN A 133 -10.17 -25.04 -14.55
N LYS A 134 -10.51 -25.46 -15.78
CA LYS A 134 -9.58 -26.14 -16.69
C LYS A 134 -8.44 -25.21 -17.09
N PHE A 135 -7.20 -25.71 -17.07
CA PHE A 135 -6.07 -24.96 -17.61
C PHE A 135 -6.19 -24.79 -19.11
N SER A 136 -5.84 -23.60 -19.61
CA SER A 136 -5.79 -23.34 -21.04
C SER A 136 -4.57 -24.02 -21.67
N GLU A 137 -4.64 -24.35 -22.96
CA GLU A 137 -3.53 -24.99 -23.69
C GLU A 137 -2.25 -24.14 -23.64
N LYS A 138 -2.38 -22.81 -23.71
CA LYS A 138 -1.25 -21.89 -23.56
C LYS A 138 -0.57 -22.01 -22.20
N MET A 139 -1.35 -22.25 -21.15
CA MET A 139 -0.82 -22.41 -19.80
C MET A 139 -0.10 -23.75 -19.61
N LEU A 140 -0.65 -24.82 -20.18
CA LEU A 140 -0.02 -26.14 -20.14
C LEU A 140 1.31 -26.13 -20.91
N ASN A 141 1.35 -25.49 -22.08
CA ASN A 141 2.59 -25.32 -22.85
C ASN A 141 3.64 -24.51 -22.08
N GLN A 142 3.23 -23.41 -21.44
CA GLN A 142 4.14 -22.63 -20.59
C GLN A 142 4.64 -23.40 -19.37
N LEU A 143 3.79 -24.25 -18.78
CA LEU A 143 4.18 -25.12 -17.68
C LEU A 143 5.20 -26.18 -18.15
N SER A 144 5.04 -26.75 -19.34
CA SER A 144 6.01 -27.70 -19.90
C SER A 144 7.34 -27.06 -20.32
N GLU A 145 7.31 -25.83 -20.85
CA GLU A 145 8.52 -25.15 -21.35
C GLU A 145 9.32 -24.49 -20.23
N ASN A 146 8.65 -23.75 -19.35
CA ASN A 146 9.30 -22.90 -18.34
C ASN A 146 9.18 -23.46 -16.92
N GLY A 147 8.47 -24.57 -16.74
CA GLY A 147 8.25 -25.19 -15.43
C GLY A 147 7.40 -24.35 -14.48
N MET A 148 6.82 -23.23 -14.92
CA MET A 148 5.99 -22.35 -14.11
C MET A 148 4.85 -21.70 -14.90
N VAL A 149 3.67 -21.61 -14.29
CA VAL A 149 2.49 -20.95 -14.89
C VAL A 149 1.58 -20.35 -13.82
N TYR A 150 0.87 -19.27 -14.17
CA TYR A 150 -0.13 -18.66 -13.30
C TYR A 150 -1.54 -18.88 -13.85
N CYS A 151 -2.49 -19.20 -12.97
CA CYS A 151 -3.89 -19.34 -13.35
C CYS A 151 -4.47 -18.00 -13.82
N VAL A 152 -5.02 -17.97 -15.02
CA VAL A 152 -5.67 -16.76 -15.57
C VAL A 152 -6.93 -16.38 -14.76
N ASN A 153 -7.60 -17.36 -14.14
CA ASN A 153 -8.85 -17.12 -13.43
C ASN A 153 -8.65 -16.72 -11.96
N CYS A 154 -7.69 -17.33 -11.26
CA CYS A 154 -7.46 -17.04 -9.83
C CYS A 154 -6.09 -16.43 -9.49
N GLY A 155 -5.19 -16.27 -10.46
CA GLY A 155 -3.87 -15.67 -10.26
C GLY A 155 -2.85 -16.57 -9.53
N MET A 156 -3.21 -17.79 -9.17
CA MET A 156 -2.35 -18.69 -8.40
C MET A 156 -1.23 -19.27 -9.25
N GLY A 157 -0.01 -19.24 -8.71
CA GLY A 157 1.21 -19.71 -9.37
C GLY A 157 1.47 -21.19 -9.11
N TYR A 158 1.81 -21.92 -10.16
CA TYR A 158 2.11 -23.34 -10.13
C TYR A 158 3.51 -23.58 -10.69
N LYS A 159 4.22 -24.54 -10.10
CA LYS A 159 5.54 -24.98 -10.57
C LYS A 159 5.53 -26.49 -10.81
N SER A 160 6.04 -26.93 -11.94
CA SER A 160 6.26 -28.36 -12.23
C SER A 160 7.73 -28.69 -12.18
N ASN A 161 8.08 -29.84 -11.60
CA ASN A 161 9.40 -30.43 -11.83
C ASN A 161 9.44 -30.88 -13.29
N LEU A 162 10.36 -30.32 -14.07
CA LEU A 162 10.66 -30.79 -15.42
C LEU A 162 11.00 -32.28 -15.32
N ILE A 163 10.12 -33.14 -15.82
CA ILE A 163 10.46 -34.54 -16.08
C ILE A 163 11.19 -34.50 -17.42
N VAL A 164 12.52 -34.51 -17.38
CA VAL A 164 13.31 -34.83 -18.57
C VAL A 164 12.98 -36.28 -18.90
N VAL A 165 12.17 -36.48 -19.94
CA VAL A 165 11.95 -37.81 -20.51
C VAL A 165 13.19 -38.11 -21.34
N ASP A 166 14.13 -38.88 -20.77
CA ASP A 166 15.18 -39.50 -21.57
C ASP A 166 14.52 -40.47 -22.54
N ASN A 167 14.50 -40.10 -23.82
CA ASN A 167 14.13 -41.00 -24.91
C ASN A 167 15.23 -42.06 -25.05
N TYR A 168 14.92 -43.31 -24.68
CA TYR A 168 15.64 -44.50 -25.13
C TYR A 168 15.05 -45.02 -26.44
#